data_AF-A0A7W0XEZ1-F1
#
_entry.id   AF-A0A7W0XEZ1-F1
#
_cell.length_a   1.000
_cell.length_b   1.000
_cell.length_c   1.000
_cell.angle_alpha   90.00
_cell.angle_beta   90.00
_cell.angle_gamma   90.00
#
_symmetry.space_group_name_H-M   'P 1'
#
loop_
_entity.id
_entity.type
_entity.pdbx_description
1 polymer ?
#
loop_
_entity_poly.entity_id
_entity_poly.type
_entity_poly.pdbx_seq_one_letter_code
_entity_poly.pdbx_strand_id
1 'polypeptide(L)'
;MTVKSDRWIRRMAEQHQLISPFEPKLVRHVDGRRIISAGASSYGYDMRLSDDGFRVFSPIHGREIDPKAFDDESLVEPPLRIAEDASKYYLLSPHSYALGVTVETFHMPRNVTGIAMGKSTYARAGLLVNTTPLEAGWVGRLVVELANLADLPLRIYVNEGI
;
A
#
# COMPACT_ATOMS: atom_id res chain seq x y z
N MET A 1 -12.47 15.92 -15.35
CA MET A 1 -11.33 14.96 -15.32
C MET A 1 -11.87 13.58 -15.64
N THR A 2 -11.11 12.73 -16.35
CA THR A 2 -11.52 11.37 -16.72
C THR A 2 -10.53 10.34 -16.19
N VAL A 3 -11.01 9.13 -15.89
CA VAL A 3 -10.14 8.00 -15.53
C VAL A 3 -9.24 7.66 -16.72
N LYS A 4 -7.94 7.46 -16.46
CA LYS A 4 -6.94 7.18 -17.50
C LYS A 4 -6.83 5.69 -17.74
N SER A 5 -6.64 5.30 -19.00
CA SER A 5 -6.45 3.90 -19.39
C SER A 5 -5.02 3.42 -19.10
N ASP A 6 -4.86 2.10 -19.06
CA ASP A 6 -3.59 1.38 -19.03
C ASP A 6 -2.56 1.93 -20.03
N ARG A 7 -2.94 2.21 -21.28
CA ARG A 7 -2.07 2.76 -22.32
C ARG A 7 -1.52 4.13 -21.94
N TRP A 8 -2.35 4.98 -21.34
CA TRP A 8 -1.91 6.28 -20.86
C TRP A 8 -0.97 6.14 -19.67
N ILE A 9 -1.33 5.30 -18.69
CA ILE A 9 -0.53 5.06 -17.48
C ILE A 9 0.86 4.55 -17.87
N ARG A 10 0.91 3.54 -18.75
CA ARG A 10 2.14 2.97 -19.27
C ARG A 10 3.03 4.00 -19.96
N ARG A 11 2.46 4.79 -20.88
CA ARG A 11 3.21 5.84 -21.56
C ARG A 11 3.79 6.85 -20.57
N MET A 12 3.01 7.25 -19.57
CA MET A 12 3.45 8.21 -18.55
C MET A 12 4.51 7.63 -17.61
N ALA A 13 4.44 6.35 -17.28
CA ALA A 13 5.48 5.68 -16.51
C ALA A 13 6.79 5.59 -17.31
N GLU A 14 6.73 5.19 -18.58
CA GLU A 14 7.91 5.04 -19.45
C GLU A 14 8.57 6.38 -19.81
N GLN A 15 7.77 7.43 -20.06
CA GLN A 15 8.28 8.72 -20.58
C GLN A 15 8.49 9.79 -19.49
N HIS A 16 7.76 9.70 -18.38
CA HIS A 16 7.72 10.73 -17.35
C HIS A 16 7.91 10.19 -15.93
N GLN A 17 8.26 8.90 -15.80
CA GLN A 17 8.48 8.25 -14.50
C GLN A 17 7.28 8.41 -13.54
N LEU A 18 6.05 8.43 -14.08
CA LEU A 18 4.83 8.56 -13.29
C LEU A 18 4.80 7.59 -12.09
N ILE A 19 5.31 6.38 -12.28
CA ILE A 19 5.42 5.32 -11.29
C ILE A 19 6.81 4.69 -11.42
N SER A 20 7.52 4.50 -10.32
CA SER A 20 8.84 3.85 -10.31
C SER A 20 9.06 3.05 -9.02
N PRO A 21 9.38 1.73 -9.09
CA PRO A 21 9.44 0.91 -10.31
C PRO A 21 8.05 0.69 -10.93
N PHE A 22 7.98 0.55 -12.26
CA PHE A 22 6.72 0.32 -12.99
C PHE A 22 6.64 -1.10 -13.54
N GLU A 23 5.55 -1.79 -13.20
CA GLU A 23 5.23 -3.11 -13.76
C GLU A 23 4.15 -2.99 -14.85
N PRO A 24 4.50 -3.17 -16.14
CA PRO A 24 3.62 -2.89 -17.27
C PRO A 24 2.47 -3.88 -17.44
N LYS A 25 2.42 -4.97 -16.67
CA LYS A 25 1.38 -6.00 -16.74
C LYS A 25 0.87 -6.36 -15.36
N LEU A 26 -0.30 -6.99 -15.29
CA LEU A 26 -0.81 -7.51 -14.04
C LEU A 26 -0.10 -8.82 -13.65
N VAL A 27 0.84 -8.74 -12.71
CA VAL A 27 1.60 -9.86 -12.17
C VAL A 27 0.77 -10.59 -11.11
N ARG A 28 0.73 -11.92 -11.20
CA ARG A 28 0.00 -12.81 -10.27
C ARG A 28 0.87 -13.90 -9.66
N HIS A 29 2.08 -14.08 -10.19
CA HIS A 29 3.05 -15.04 -9.72
C HIS A 29 4.44 -14.42 -9.76
N VAL A 30 5.24 -14.70 -8.73
CA VAL A 30 6.65 -14.29 -8.61
C VAL A 30 7.39 -15.52 -8.10
N ASP A 31 8.52 -15.89 -8.70
CA ASP A 31 9.33 -17.05 -8.29
C ASP A 31 8.54 -18.36 -8.12
N GLY A 32 7.53 -18.58 -8.98
CA GLY A 32 6.68 -19.78 -8.96
C GLY A 32 5.59 -19.82 -7.88
N ARG A 33 5.52 -18.83 -6.97
CA ARG A 33 4.43 -18.69 -6.00
C ARG A 33 3.37 -17.70 -6.46
N ARG A 34 2.13 -17.93 -6.04
CA ARG A 34 0.99 -17.01 -6.29
C ARG A 34 1.07 -15.83 -5.33
N ILE A 35 0.81 -14.62 -5.84
CA ILE A 35 0.75 -13.40 -5.03
C ILE A 35 -0.61 -12.72 -5.14
N ILE A 36 -0.91 -11.81 -4.21
CA ILE A 36 -1.92 -10.77 -4.43
C ILE A 36 -1.42 -9.87 -5.56
N SER A 37 -2.22 -9.78 -6.62
CA SER A 37 -1.75 -9.24 -7.90
C SER A 37 -1.32 -7.77 -7.83
N ALA A 38 -0.28 -7.42 -8.58
CA ALA A 38 0.29 -6.08 -8.66
C ALA A 38 0.61 -5.67 -10.10
N GLY A 39 0.78 -4.37 -10.35
CA GLY A 39 1.12 -3.81 -11.67
C GLY A 39 -0.08 -3.23 -12.44
N ALA A 40 0.14 -2.92 -13.72
CA ALA A 40 -0.86 -2.24 -14.54
C ALA A 40 -2.15 -3.05 -14.74
N SER A 41 -3.28 -2.37 -14.56
CA SER A 41 -4.64 -2.86 -14.82
C SER A 41 -5.33 -1.95 -15.87
N SER A 42 -6.48 -2.35 -16.40
CA SER A 42 -7.14 -1.68 -17.55
C SER A 42 -7.34 -0.16 -17.37
N TYR A 43 -7.60 0.28 -16.14
CA TYR A 43 -7.87 1.69 -15.80
C TYR A 43 -7.22 2.10 -14.46
N GLY A 44 -6.08 1.49 -14.13
CA GLY A 44 -5.41 1.73 -12.86
C GLY A 44 -4.09 1.01 -12.75
N TYR A 45 -3.51 1.08 -11.57
CA TYR A 45 -2.26 0.42 -11.23
C TYR A 45 -2.37 -0.17 -9.83
N ASP A 46 -2.14 -1.47 -9.71
CA ASP A 46 -2.13 -2.17 -8.43
C ASP A 46 -0.75 -1.97 -7.77
N MET A 47 -0.66 -1.06 -6.82
CA MET A 47 0.57 -0.80 -6.06
C MET A 47 0.89 -1.91 -5.06
N ARG A 48 2.15 -1.99 -4.64
CA ARG A 48 2.60 -2.97 -3.65
C ARG A 48 2.88 -2.34 -2.31
N LEU A 49 2.59 -3.04 -1.23
CA LEU A 49 3.08 -2.67 0.10
C LEU A 49 4.57 -3.04 0.20
N SER A 50 5.39 -2.15 0.76
CA SER A 50 6.81 -2.42 0.97
C SER A 50 7.10 -3.22 2.24
N ASP A 51 8.29 -3.80 2.30
CA ASP A 51 8.83 -4.48 3.50
C ASP A 51 9.60 -3.55 4.44
N ASP A 52 9.56 -2.25 4.18
CA ASP A 52 10.10 -1.18 5.02
C ASP A 52 9.02 -0.15 5.39
N GLY A 53 9.26 0.60 6.47
CA GLY A 53 8.38 1.68 6.90
C GLY A 53 7.02 1.23 7.44
N PHE A 54 6.81 -0.07 7.69
CA PHE A 54 5.59 -0.57 8.31
C PHE A 54 5.62 -0.33 9.82
N ARG A 55 4.59 0.34 10.35
CA ARG A 55 4.50 0.72 11.75
C ARG A 55 3.10 0.49 12.29
N VAL A 56 3.01 -0.06 13.49
CA VAL A 56 1.74 -0.35 14.18
C VAL A 56 1.62 0.58 15.38
N PHE A 57 0.41 1.09 15.63
CA PHE A 57 0.14 1.87 16.83
C PHE A 57 0.16 0.96 18.06
N SER A 58 1.00 1.29 19.04
CA SER A 58 1.13 0.55 20.29
C SER A 58 0.53 1.34 21.45
N PRO A 59 -0.46 0.80 22.17
CA PRO A 59 -1.03 1.47 23.34
C PRO A 59 -0.08 1.50 24.55
N ILE A 60 1.10 0.87 24.45
CA ILE A 60 2.08 0.82 25.53
C ILE A 60 2.87 2.13 25.64
N HIS A 61 3.07 2.83 24.50
CA HIS A 61 3.95 4.00 24.44
C HIS A 61 3.20 5.35 24.44
N GLY A 62 1.95 5.38 23.97
CA GLY A 62 1.14 6.60 23.91
C GLY A 62 -0.02 6.61 24.90
N ARG A 63 -0.32 7.77 25.51
CA ARG A 63 -1.55 7.99 26.30
C ARG A 63 -2.72 8.47 25.44
N GLU A 64 -2.42 9.23 24.40
CA GLU A 64 -3.35 9.88 23.47
C GLU A 64 -2.64 10.09 22.12
N ILE A 65 -3.40 10.13 21.03
CA ILE A 65 -2.90 10.48 19.69
C ILE A 65 -3.43 11.88 19.35
N ASP A 66 -2.56 12.89 19.30
CA ASP A 66 -2.88 14.23 18.80
C ASP A 66 -2.35 14.42 17.38
N PRO A 67 -3.21 14.50 16.35
CA PRO A 67 -2.77 14.74 14.97
C PRO A 67 -2.02 16.07 14.77
N LYS A 68 -2.15 17.06 15.68
CA LYS A 68 -1.41 18.33 15.62
C LYS A 68 0.00 18.22 16.23
N ALA A 69 0.24 17.20 17.06
CA ALA A 69 1.49 16.94 17.74
C ALA A 69 1.76 15.43 17.72
N PHE A 70 1.88 14.89 16.50
CA PHE A 70 2.01 13.45 16.30
C PHE A 70 3.30 12.92 16.95
N ASP A 71 3.15 11.90 17.79
CA ASP A 71 4.25 11.26 18.50
C ASP A 71 4.66 9.97 17.79
N ASP A 72 5.82 10.00 17.11
CA ASP A 72 6.38 8.85 16.42
C ASP A 72 6.78 7.70 17.36
N GLU A 73 6.92 7.94 18.67
CA GLU A 73 7.19 6.89 19.66
C GLU A 73 5.97 5.98 19.90
N SER A 74 4.76 6.46 19.55
CA SER A 74 3.53 5.65 19.58
C SER A 74 3.51 4.55 18.50
N LEU A 75 4.46 4.60 17.55
CA LEU A 75 4.55 3.71 16.40
C LEU A 75 5.74 2.75 16.52
N VAL A 76 5.45 1.45 16.61
CA VAL A 76 6.46 0.39 16.68
C VAL A 76 6.53 -0.39 15.37
N GLU A 77 7.72 -0.85 15.00
CA GLU A 77 7.89 -1.77 13.88
C GLU A 77 7.66 -3.22 14.35
N PRO A 78 6.62 -3.91 13.87
CA PRO A 78 6.39 -5.30 14.21
C PRO A 78 7.38 -6.23 13.50
N PRO A 79 7.63 -7.45 14.01
CA PRO A 79 8.49 -8.40 13.34
C PRO A 79 7.88 -8.87 12.00
N LEU A 80 8.70 -8.84 10.96
CA LEU A 80 8.35 -9.42 9.67
C LEU A 80 8.35 -10.96 9.77
N ARG A 81 7.30 -11.59 9.26
CA ARG A 81 7.11 -13.05 9.30
C ARG A 81 7.22 -13.64 7.90
N ILE A 82 7.53 -14.93 7.84
CA ILE A 82 7.65 -15.71 6.60
C ILE A 82 6.60 -16.82 6.64
N ALA A 83 5.81 -16.95 5.59
CA ALA A 83 4.85 -18.02 5.39
C ALA A 83 5.52 -19.26 4.76
N GLU A 84 4.81 -20.38 4.73
CA GLU A 84 5.33 -21.65 4.19
C GLU A 84 5.74 -21.57 2.71
N ASP A 85 5.06 -20.71 1.94
CA ASP A 85 5.33 -20.43 0.53
C ASP A 85 6.43 -19.36 0.33
N ALA A 86 7.20 -19.05 1.38
CA ALA A 86 8.21 -18.00 1.45
C ALA A 86 7.68 -16.55 1.30
N SER A 87 6.36 -16.35 1.26
CA SER A 87 5.75 -15.01 1.27
C SER A 87 6.04 -14.31 2.59
N LYS A 88 6.47 -13.05 2.53
CA LYS A 88 6.73 -12.24 3.73
C LYS A 88 5.49 -11.43 4.09
N TYR A 89 5.22 -11.29 5.39
CA TYR A 89 4.05 -10.54 5.85
C TYR A 89 4.23 -9.96 7.25
N TYR A 90 3.52 -8.88 7.52
CA TYR A 90 3.27 -8.40 8.87
C TYR A 90 1.96 -8.97 9.39
N LEU A 91 1.90 -9.28 10.68
CA LEU A 91 0.67 -9.71 11.34
C LEU A 91 0.04 -8.50 12.04
N LEU A 92 -1.11 -8.05 11.55
CA LEU A 92 -1.86 -6.96 12.14
C LEU A 92 -2.91 -7.50 13.12
N SER A 93 -2.87 -7.06 14.37
CA SER A 93 -3.81 -7.47 15.41
C SER A 93 -5.26 -7.11 15.06
N PRO A 94 -6.26 -7.84 15.61
CA PRO A 94 -7.67 -7.45 15.53
C PRO A 94 -7.87 -6.02 16.02
N HIS A 95 -8.77 -5.27 15.37
CA HIS A 95 -9.16 -3.90 15.77
C HIS A 95 -8.00 -2.93 15.95
N SER A 96 -6.89 -3.20 15.26
CA SER A 96 -5.66 -2.41 15.29
C SER A 96 -5.44 -1.73 13.96
N TYR A 97 -4.55 -0.75 13.98
CA TYR A 97 -4.17 0.05 12.82
C TYR A 97 -2.66 -0.01 12.57
N ALA A 98 -2.26 0.00 11.30
CA ALA A 98 -0.89 0.20 10.87
C ALA A 98 -0.75 1.28 9.78
N LEU A 99 0.43 1.89 9.71
CA LEU A 99 0.91 2.65 8.57
C LEU A 99 1.88 1.77 7.78
N GLY A 100 1.82 1.87 6.47
CA GLY A 100 2.81 1.30 5.57
C GLY A 100 3.14 2.27 4.44
N VAL A 101 4.10 1.93 3.61
CA VAL A 101 4.47 2.70 2.43
C VAL A 101 4.49 1.80 1.20
N THR A 102 4.15 2.36 0.05
CA THR A 102 4.20 1.62 -1.22
C THR A 102 5.64 1.29 -1.61
N VAL A 103 5.85 0.22 -2.36
CA VAL A 103 7.12 -0.02 -3.05
C VAL A 103 7.35 1.07 -4.10
N GLU A 104 6.30 1.45 -4.81
CA GLU A 104 6.35 2.45 -5.86
C GLU A 104 6.48 3.87 -5.30
N THR A 105 7.33 4.66 -5.96
CA THR A 105 7.35 6.12 -5.89
C THR A 105 6.55 6.67 -7.06
N PHE A 106 5.67 7.62 -6.77
CA PHE A 106 4.83 8.28 -7.77
C PHE A 106 5.36 9.68 -8.06
N HIS A 107 5.37 10.08 -9.34
CA HIS A 107 5.68 11.44 -9.78
C HIS A 107 4.46 12.01 -10.50
N MET A 108 3.54 12.61 -9.74
CA MET A 108 2.23 13.03 -10.25
C MET A 108 2.36 14.28 -11.15
N PRO A 109 1.82 14.25 -12.38
CA PRO A 109 1.73 15.44 -13.22
C PRO A 109 0.89 16.54 -12.57
N ARG A 110 1.19 17.81 -12.88
CA ARG A 110 0.45 18.98 -12.37
C ARG A 110 -1.03 19.06 -12.80
N ASN A 111 -1.48 18.15 -13.67
CA ASN A 111 -2.85 18.09 -14.17
C ASN A 111 -3.52 16.73 -13.91
N VAL A 112 -2.98 15.93 -12.99
CA VAL A 112 -3.49 14.59 -12.65
C VAL A 112 -3.47 14.42 -11.14
N THR A 113 -4.62 14.05 -10.58
CA THR A 113 -4.74 13.58 -9.18
C THR A 113 -5.01 12.08 -9.20
N GLY A 114 -4.35 11.35 -8.31
CA GLY A 114 -4.55 9.90 -8.11
C GLY A 114 -5.48 9.63 -6.93
N ILE A 115 -6.32 8.61 -7.05
CA ILE A 115 -7.11 8.08 -5.93
C ILE A 115 -6.73 6.62 -5.79
N ALA A 116 -6.35 6.23 -4.58
CA ALA A 116 -5.99 4.86 -4.24
C ALA A 116 -7.17 4.19 -3.49
N MET A 117 -7.40 2.92 -3.80
CA MET A 117 -8.47 2.11 -3.20
C MET A 117 -7.91 0.74 -2.86
N GLY A 118 -8.31 0.18 -1.72
CA GLY A 118 -7.89 -1.15 -1.31
C GLY A 118 -8.38 -2.26 -2.24
N LYS A 119 -7.60 -3.33 -2.34
CA LYS A 119 -7.97 -4.50 -3.16
C LYS A 119 -9.12 -5.29 -2.55
N SER A 120 -9.95 -5.88 -3.40
CA SER A 120 -11.06 -6.74 -2.97
C SER A 120 -10.62 -7.96 -2.17
N THR A 121 -9.39 -8.45 -2.35
CA THR A 121 -8.80 -9.51 -1.51
C THR A 121 -8.73 -9.10 -0.05
N TYR A 122 -8.31 -7.87 0.24
CA TYR A 122 -8.18 -7.33 1.59
C TYR A 122 -9.52 -6.85 2.15
N ALA A 123 -10.32 -6.17 1.34
CA ALA A 123 -11.64 -5.69 1.76
C ALA A 123 -12.54 -6.85 2.23
N ARG A 124 -12.51 -8.00 1.55
CA ARG A 124 -13.27 -9.20 1.94
C ARG A 124 -12.77 -9.86 3.23
N ALA A 125 -11.52 -9.60 3.61
CA ALA A 125 -10.92 -10.11 4.84
C ALA A 125 -11.12 -9.14 6.03
N GLY A 126 -11.79 -8.00 5.83
CA GLY A 126 -12.01 -7.00 6.89
C GLY A 126 -10.87 -5.99 7.03
N LEU A 127 -9.95 -5.90 6.06
CA LEU A 127 -8.95 -4.85 6.05
C LEU A 127 -9.48 -3.61 5.29
N LEU A 128 -9.53 -2.48 5.98
CA LEU A 128 -9.74 -1.18 5.38
C LEU A 128 -8.38 -0.59 5.00
N VAL A 129 -8.21 -0.26 3.71
CA VAL A 129 -7.05 0.47 3.21
C VAL A 129 -7.51 1.91 2.94
N ASN A 130 -6.98 2.86 3.69
CA ASN A 130 -7.26 4.27 3.52
C ASN A 130 -6.02 5.01 3.01
N THR A 131 -6.25 6.03 2.19
CA THR A 131 -5.19 6.86 1.60
C THR A 131 -5.74 8.25 1.37
N THR A 132 -4.87 9.25 1.41
CA THR A 132 -5.22 10.59 0.91
C THR A 132 -4.97 10.66 -0.61
N PRO A 133 -5.68 11.53 -1.35
CA PRO A 133 -5.43 11.68 -2.78
C PRO A 133 -3.98 12.04 -3.08
N LEU A 134 -3.44 11.45 -4.15
CA LEU A 134 -2.13 11.82 -4.68
C LEU A 134 -2.30 13.12 -5.46
N GLU A 135 -2.00 14.24 -4.82
CA GLU A 135 -2.21 15.57 -5.37
C GLU A 135 -1.43 15.83 -6.66
N ALA A 136 -1.96 16.72 -7.50
CA ALA A 136 -1.30 17.09 -8.74
C ALA A 136 0.06 17.77 -8.45
N GLY A 137 1.14 17.24 -9.03
CA GLY A 137 2.50 17.69 -8.77
C GLY A 137 3.18 17.04 -7.55
N TRP A 138 2.48 16.18 -6.80
CA TRP A 138 3.08 15.46 -5.66
C TRP A 138 4.09 14.40 -6.12
N VAL A 139 5.14 14.21 -5.32
CA VAL A 139 6.17 13.19 -5.55
C VAL A 139 6.47 12.47 -4.25
N GLY A 140 6.42 11.13 -4.26
CA GLY A 140 6.77 10.33 -3.09
C GLY A 140 6.27 8.89 -3.14
N ARG A 141 6.65 8.11 -2.12
CA ARG A 141 6.03 6.81 -1.83
C ARG A 141 4.74 7.07 -1.07
N LEU A 142 3.65 6.42 -1.49
CA LEU A 142 2.35 6.64 -0.87
C LEU A 142 2.32 5.98 0.50
N VAL A 143 1.96 6.74 1.52
CA VAL A 143 1.64 6.19 2.84
C VAL A 143 0.25 5.59 2.76
N VAL A 144 0.13 4.32 3.15
CA VAL A 144 -1.14 3.60 3.24
C VAL A 144 -1.51 3.38 4.69
N GLU A 145 -2.74 3.74 5.02
CA GLU A 145 -3.37 3.44 6.29
C GLU A 145 -4.07 2.07 6.19
N LEU A 146 -3.84 1.21 7.18
CA LEU A 146 -4.33 -0.15 7.20
C LEU A 146 -5.04 -0.42 8.54
N ALA A 147 -6.36 -0.49 8.53
CA ALA A 147 -7.17 -0.80 9.71
C ALA A 147 -7.76 -2.20 9.60
N ASN A 148 -7.42 -3.07 10.56
CA ASN A 148 -8.00 -4.39 10.66
C ASN A 148 -9.33 -4.31 11.43
N LEU A 149 -10.44 -4.42 10.72
CA LEU A 149 -11.79 -4.37 11.28
C LEU A 149 -12.30 -5.76 11.70
N ALA A 150 -11.52 -6.82 11.48
CA ALA A 150 -11.90 -8.18 11.83
C ALA A 150 -11.52 -8.52 13.28
N ASP A 151 -12.21 -9.52 13.84
CA ASP A 151 -11.94 -10.08 15.16
C ASP A 151 -10.73 -11.02 15.20
N LEU A 152 -10.03 -11.20 14.08
CA LEU A 152 -8.87 -12.10 13.94
C LEU A 152 -7.64 -11.34 13.41
N PRO A 153 -6.42 -11.77 13.79
CA PRO A 153 -5.20 -11.22 13.22
C PRO A 153 -5.15 -11.41 11.71
N LEU A 154 -4.76 -10.36 10.97
CA LEU A 154 -4.74 -10.36 9.51
C LEU A 154 -3.30 -10.34 8.99
N ARG A 155 -3.00 -11.17 7.99
CA ARG A 155 -1.70 -11.20 7.32
C ARG A 155 -1.65 -10.13 6.23
N ILE A 156 -0.72 -9.17 6.38
CA ILE A 156 -0.48 -8.12 5.40
C ILE A 156 0.80 -8.47 4.64
N TYR A 157 0.68 -8.88 3.39
CA TYR A 157 1.80 -9.38 2.60
C TYR A 157 2.59 -8.20 2.01
N VAL A 158 3.90 -8.27 2.13
CA VAL A 158 4.82 -7.25 1.61
C VAL A 158 5.35 -7.68 0.24
N ASN A 159 5.70 -6.71 -0.59
CA ASN A 159 6.04 -6.85 -2.01
C ASN A 159 4.92 -7.44 -2.88
N GLU A 160 3.68 -7.41 -2.38
CA GLU A 160 2.47 -7.86 -3.06
C GLU A 160 1.43 -6.74 -3.12
N GLY A 161 0.41 -6.90 -3.98
CA GLY A 161 -0.62 -5.89 -4.18
C GLY A 161 -1.41 -5.59 -2.91
N ILE A 162 -1.63 -4.30 -2.61
CA ILE A 162 -2.38 -3.80 -1.43
C ILE A 162 -3.64 -3.05 -1.83
#